data_AF-A0A7Y3AUX5-F1
#
_entry.id   AF-A0A7Y3AUX5-F1
#
_cell.length_a   1.000
_cell.length_b   1.000
_cell.length_c   1.000
_cell.angle_alpha   90.00
_cell.angle_beta   90.00
_cell.angle_gamma   90.00
#
_symmetry.space_group_name_H-M   'P 1'
#
loop_
_entity.id
_entity.type
_entity.pdbx_description
1 polymer ?
#
loop_
_entity_poly.entity_id
_entity_poly.type
_entity_poly.pdbx_seq_one_letter_code
_entity_poly.pdbx_strand_id
1 'polypeptide(L)'
;MKSPFKLPFYYLFLSFSLMLGTALAFAQDGEHNATPSLLLGQGDQLPGVKAGLEAGNPDLVAALKEIVEDANTALEQPIANVVDEGALPPSGDPHDYYSYSPYWWPDSENPDGPYIWRDGVTNPDRYTSDVSRLETMCDAVRSLVLAWYFTHNDRYAKRAATRSTAGRLVNLACPTYLGRVHFEESTDYERL
;
A
#
# COMPACT_ATOMS: atom_id res chain seq x y z
N MET A 1 -7.42 70.00 -46.63
CA MET A 1 -6.96 69.53 -45.31
C MET A 1 -8.10 68.79 -44.64
N LYS A 2 -8.06 67.45 -44.59
CA LYS A 2 -9.08 66.62 -43.91
C LYS A 2 -8.62 66.39 -42.48
N SER A 3 -9.49 66.64 -41.51
CA SER A 3 -9.22 66.45 -40.08
C SER A 3 -9.01 64.98 -39.74
N PRO A 4 -8.16 64.66 -38.74
CA PRO A 4 -7.94 63.29 -38.33
C PRO A 4 -9.10 62.77 -37.47
N PHE A 5 -9.32 61.48 -37.65
CA PHE A 5 -10.27 60.56 -37.03
C PHE A 5 -10.43 60.78 -35.50
N LYS A 6 -11.66 61.00 -35.03
CA LYS A 6 -12.00 61.06 -33.59
C LYS A 6 -12.52 59.70 -33.13
N LEU A 7 -11.70 58.89 -32.47
CA LEU A 7 -12.19 57.70 -31.76
C LEU A 7 -12.86 58.12 -30.45
N PRO A 8 -14.12 57.70 -30.19
CA PRO A 8 -14.80 58.04 -28.95
C PRO A 8 -14.28 57.20 -27.78
N PHE A 9 -14.09 57.86 -26.63
CA PHE A 9 -13.44 57.35 -25.42
C PHE A 9 -14.06 56.07 -24.83
N TYR A 10 -15.30 55.75 -25.19
CA TYR A 10 -15.96 54.54 -24.69
C TYR A 10 -15.35 53.23 -25.23
N TYR A 11 -14.67 53.27 -26.38
CA TYR A 11 -13.96 52.09 -26.91
C TYR A 11 -12.74 51.69 -26.08
N LEU A 12 -12.12 52.65 -25.38
CA LEU A 12 -11.02 52.38 -24.43
C LEU A 12 -11.51 51.70 -23.15
N PHE A 13 -12.71 52.05 -22.67
CA PHE A 13 -13.33 51.38 -21.54
C PHE A 13 -13.84 49.98 -21.89
N LEU A 14 -14.41 49.81 -23.09
CA LEU A 14 -14.88 48.51 -23.58
C LEU A 14 -13.71 47.52 -23.75
N SER A 15 -12.56 47.98 -24.26
CA SER A 15 -11.37 47.13 -24.40
C SER A 15 -10.70 46.82 -23.06
N PHE A 16 -10.71 47.75 -22.10
CA PHE A 16 -10.17 47.52 -20.76
C PHE A 16 -11.01 46.51 -19.97
N SER A 17 -12.34 46.57 -20.09
CA SER A 17 -13.25 45.59 -19.47
C SER A 17 -13.12 44.19 -20.11
N LEU A 18 -12.90 44.12 -21.43
CA LEU A 18 -12.63 42.87 -22.13
C LEU A 18 -11.28 42.24 -21.73
N MET A 19 -10.25 43.06 -21.50
CA MET A 19 -8.92 42.63 -21.05
C MET A 19 -8.88 42.21 -19.57
N LEU A 20 -9.73 42.79 -18.72
CA LEU A 20 -9.82 42.38 -17.31
C LEU A 20 -10.59 41.05 -17.14
N GLY A 21 -11.56 40.78 -18.02
CA GLY A 21 -12.31 39.51 -18.05
C GLY A 21 -11.48 38.31 -18.52
N THR A 22 -10.53 38.51 -19.45
CA THR A 22 -9.65 37.42 -19.91
C THR A 22 -8.60 37.03 -18.87
N ALA A 23 -8.15 37.95 -18.02
CA ALA A 23 -7.19 37.63 -16.96
C ALA A 23 -7.76 36.68 -15.89
N LEU A 24 -9.05 36.75 -15.58
CA LEU A 24 -9.68 35.81 -14.64
C LEU A 24 -9.91 34.41 -15.22
N ALA A 25 -10.05 34.28 -16.55
CA ALA A 25 -10.28 32.99 -17.19
C ALA A 25 -9.00 32.12 -17.30
N PHE A 26 -7.81 32.73 -17.31
CA PHE A 26 -6.53 32.01 -17.31
C PHE A 26 -5.96 31.74 -15.91
N ALA A 27 -6.64 32.14 -14.84
CA ALA A 27 -6.25 31.83 -13.47
C ALA A 27 -6.88 30.52 -12.94
N GLN A 28 -7.49 29.72 -13.81
CA GLN A 28 -7.74 28.30 -13.55
C GLN A 28 -6.69 27.46 -14.28
N ASP A 29 -5.42 27.72 -13.98
CA ASP A 29 -4.41 26.67 -14.15
C ASP A 29 -4.81 25.57 -13.17
N GLY A 30 -5.46 24.54 -13.71
CA GLY A 30 -5.72 23.33 -12.96
C GLY A 30 -4.40 22.86 -12.37
N GLU A 31 -4.35 22.69 -11.05
CA GLU A 31 -3.26 21.97 -10.42
C GLU A 31 -3.18 20.60 -11.11
N HIS A 32 -2.19 20.46 -12.00
CA HIS A 32 -1.72 19.15 -12.38
C HIS A 32 -1.20 18.54 -11.09
N ASN A 33 -2.01 17.63 -10.52
CA ASN A 33 -1.72 16.86 -9.33
C ASN A 33 -0.31 16.27 -9.48
N ALA A 34 0.67 16.91 -8.84
CA ALA A 34 2.10 16.64 -9.04
C ALA A 34 2.54 15.32 -8.39
N THR A 35 1.58 14.56 -7.88
CA THR A 35 1.80 13.37 -7.07
C THR A 35 1.81 12.13 -7.95
N PRO A 36 2.87 11.30 -7.91
CA PRO A 36 2.96 10.12 -8.76
C PRO A 36 1.83 9.14 -8.44
N SER A 37 1.29 8.51 -9.49
CA SER A 37 0.34 7.41 -9.35
C SER A 37 1.04 6.24 -8.66
N LEU A 38 0.43 5.69 -7.62
CA LEU A 38 0.90 4.52 -6.90
C LEU A 38 0.11 3.28 -7.33
N LEU A 39 0.65 2.09 -7.07
CA LEU A 39 -0.03 0.82 -7.36
C LEU A 39 -1.39 0.71 -6.65
N LEU A 40 -1.51 1.29 -5.45
CA LEU A 40 -2.70 1.21 -4.60
C LEU A 40 -3.48 2.53 -4.50
N GLY A 41 -3.24 3.50 -5.38
CA GLY A 41 -4.00 4.75 -5.38
C GLY A 41 -3.30 5.92 -6.06
N GLN A 42 -3.92 7.09 -5.97
CA GLN A 42 -3.28 8.34 -6.34
C GLN A 42 -2.42 8.83 -5.18
N GLY A 43 -1.24 9.39 -5.47
CA GLY A 43 -0.31 9.83 -4.43
C GLY A 43 -0.84 10.95 -3.52
N ASP A 44 -1.98 11.53 -3.86
CA ASP A 44 -2.64 12.64 -3.16
C ASP A 44 -3.55 12.21 -1.99
N GLN A 45 -3.85 10.92 -1.84
CA GLN A 45 -4.76 10.44 -0.80
C GLN A 45 -4.23 10.73 0.61
N LEU A 46 -2.94 10.51 0.86
CA LEU A 46 -2.33 10.78 2.17
C LEU A 46 -2.32 12.28 2.53
N PRO A 47 -1.98 13.21 1.61
CA PRO A 47 -2.24 14.64 1.79
C PRO A 47 -3.70 14.96 2.12
N GLY A 48 -4.66 14.37 1.40
CA GLY A 48 -6.09 14.59 1.66
C GLY A 48 -6.53 14.15 3.05
N VAL A 49 -6.07 12.97 3.49
CA VAL A 49 -6.31 12.47 4.87
C VAL A 49 -5.68 13.39 5.91
N LYS A 50 -4.47 13.91 5.64
CA LYS A 50 -3.80 14.86 6.54
C LYS A 50 -4.60 16.15 6.71
N ALA A 51 -5.09 16.74 5.61
CA ALA A 51 -5.95 17.91 5.68
C ALA A 51 -7.26 17.64 6.45
N GLY A 52 -7.86 16.47 6.27
CA GLY A 52 -9.05 16.05 7.02
C GLY A 52 -8.79 15.89 8.52
N LEU A 53 -7.62 15.39 8.91
CA LEU A 53 -7.17 15.31 10.31
C LEU A 53 -6.96 16.71 10.92
N GLU A 54 -6.34 17.62 10.17
CA GLU A 54 -6.15 19.03 10.59
C GLU A 54 -7.49 19.77 10.74
N ALA A 55 -8.48 19.41 9.93
CA ALA A 55 -9.85 19.90 10.05
C ALA A 55 -10.64 19.26 11.22
N GLY A 56 -10.04 18.30 11.94
CA GLY A 56 -10.65 17.66 13.11
C GLY A 56 -11.75 16.65 12.76
N ASN A 57 -11.70 16.01 11.59
CA ASN A 57 -12.67 14.98 11.22
C ASN A 57 -12.64 13.82 12.24
N PRO A 58 -13.75 13.54 12.94
CA PRO A 58 -13.76 12.55 14.03
C PRO A 58 -13.48 11.13 13.54
N ASP A 59 -13.90 10.75 12.33
CA ASP A 59 -13.69 9.41 11.79
C ASP A 59 -12.20 9.18 11.48
N LEU A 60 -11.54 10.20 10.92
CA LEU A 60 -10.10 10.14 10.64
C LEU A 60 -9.28 10.14 11.93
N VAL A 61 -9.70 10.91 12.94
CA VAL A 61 -9.06 10.91 14.27
C VAL A 61 -9.18 9.54 14.93
N ALA A 62 -10.35 8.89 14.84
CA ALA A 62 -10.55 7.53 15.34
C ALA A 62 -9.68 6.51 14.59
N ALA A 63 -9.66 6.55 13.25
CA ALA A 63 -8.82 5.67 12.44
C ALA A 63 -7.32 5.86 12.71
N LEU A 64 -6.87 7.10 12.88
CA LEU A 64 -5.47 7.37 13.25
C LEU A 64 -5.13 6.79 14.62
N LYS A 65 -6.07 6.85 15.58
CA LYS A 65 -5.88 6.24 16.90
C LYS A 65 -5.67 4.73 16.79
N GLU A 66 -6.48 4.04 16.01
CA GLU A 66 -6.33 2.59 15.76
C GLU A 66 -4.97 2.28 15.13
N ILE A 67 -4.56 3.02 14.10
CA ILE A 67 -3.25 2.87 13.45
C ILE A 67 -2.11 3.05 14.47
N VAL A 68 -2.23 4.01 15.38
CA VAL A 68 -1.23 4.26 16.42
C VAL A 68 -1.19 3.13 17.45
N GLU A 69 -2.33 2.54 17.80
CA GLU A 69 -2.41 1.37 18.69
C GLU A 69 -1.76 0.14 18.05
N ASP A 70 -2.05 -0.12 16.77
CA ASP A 70 -1.42 -1.19 15.99
C ASP A 70 0.10 -0.96 15.88
N ALA A 71 0.53 0.28 15.61
CA ALA A 71 1.94 0.62 15.52
C ALA A 71 2.65 0.45 16.86
N ASN A 72 2.00 0.78 17.98
CA ASN A 72 2.55 0.54 19.32
C ASN A 72 2.73 -0.96 19.59
N THR A 73 1.74 -1.78 19.21
CA THR A 73 1.85 -3.24 19.30
C THR A 73 3.01 -3.74 18.44
N ALA A 74 3.14 -3.24 17.21
CA ALA A 74 4.21 -3.61 16.28
C ALA A 74 5.63 -3.19 16.73
N LEU A 75 5.76 -2.19 17.61
CA LEU A 75 7.05 -1.83 18.24
C LEU A 75 7.57 -2.95 19.13
N GLU A 76 6.68 -3.62 19.86
CA GLU A 76 7.01 -4.61 20.88
C GLU A 76 7.05 -6.04 20.32
N GLN A 77 6.33 -6.29 19.22
CA GLN A 77 6.34 -7.60 18.54
C GLN A 77 7.74 -8.03 18.11
N PRO A 78 8.10 -9.32 18.29
CA PRO A 78 9.35 -9.86 17.74
C PRO A 78 9.36 -9.74 16.21
N ILE A 79 10.57 -9.61 15.65
CA ILE A 79 10.75 -9.63 14.20
C ILE A 79 10.93 -11.09 13.81
N ALA A 80 9.92 -11.67 13.15
CA ALA A 80 9.99 -13.01 12.59
C ALA A 80 10.65 -13.00 11.21
N ASN A 81 11.36 -14.07 10.87
CA ASN A 81 12.00 -14.31 9.57
C ASN A 81 11.69 -15.74 9.05
N VAL A 82 12.09 -16.04 7.81
CA VAL A 82 11.87 -17.36 7.18
C VAL A 82 12.69 -18.49 7.78
N VAL A 83 13.77 -18.16 8.50
CA VAL A 83 14.63 -19.18 9.14
C VAL A 83 14.18 -19.51 10.57
N ASP A 84 13.15 -18.84 11.09
CA ASP A 84 12.56 -19.15 12.38
C ASP A 84 11.83 -20.50 12.31
N GLU A 85 11.78 -21.23 13.44
CA GLU A 85 11.26 -22.61 13.53
C GLU A 85 9.95 -22.82 12.75
N GLY A 86 9.93 -23.78 11.83
CA GLY A 86 8.80 -24.05 10.94
C GLY A 86 9.04 -25.23 9.99
N ALA A 87 8.09 -25.46 9.08
CA ALA A 87 8.25 -26.45 8.01
C ALA A 87 9.40 -26.03 7.08
N LEU A 88 10.32 -26.96 6.80
CA LEU A 88 11.38 -26.73 5.81
C LEU A 88 10.78 -26.77 4.40
N PRO A 89 11.23 -25.88 3.49
CA PRO A 89 10.84 -25.94 2.09
C PRO A 89 11.33 -27.23 1.43
N PRO A 90 10.70 -27.66 0.32
CA PRO A 90 11.15 -28.83 -0.46
C PRO A 90 12.61 -28.74 -0.95
N SER A 91 13.16 -27.52 -1.09
CA SER A 91 14.56 -27.30 -1.45
C SER A 91 15.55 -27.70 -0.35
N GLY A 92 15.10 -27.77 0.91
CA GLY A 92 15.94 -27.99 2.09
C GLY A 92 16.74 -26.76 2.54
N ASP A 93 16.64 -25.61 1.85
CA ASP A 93 17.26 -24.36 2.27
C ASP A 93 16.29 -23.53 3.11
N PRO A 94 16.55 -23.29 4.41
CA PRO A 94 15.66 -22.50 5.27
C PRO A 94 15.52 -21.03 4.86
N HIS A 95 16.33 -20.53 3.92
CA HIS A 95 16.18 -19.19 3.37
C HIS A 95 15.12 -19.09 2.27
N ASP A 96 14.65 -20.22 1.74
CA ASP A 96 13.60 -20.23 0.73
C ASP A 96 12.23 -20.05 1.40
N TYR A 97 11.47 -19.10 0.87
CA TYR A 97 10.10 -18.87 1.32
C TYR A 97 9.19 -20.04 0.96
N TYR A 98 8.46 -20.57 1.94
CA TYR A 98 7.52 -21.67 1.75
C TYR A 98 6.10 -21.29 2.15
N SER A 99 5.11 -21.56 1.28
CA SER A 99 3.70 -21.46 1.65
C SER A 99 2.79 -22.45 0.96
N TYR A 100 1.78 -22.93 1.67
CA TYR A 100 0.69 -23.68 1.03
C TYR A 100 -0.22 -22.75 0.23
N SER A 101 -0.67 -23.25 -0.92
CA SER A 101 -1.70 -22.58 -1.71
C SER A 101 -3.05 -22.67 -0.99
N PRO A 102 -3.85 -21.58 -0.96
CA PRO A 102 -5.03 -21.50 -0.10
C PRO A 102 -6.10 -22.54 -0.43
N TYR A 103 -6.22 -22.98 -1.68
CA TYR A 103 -7.34 -23.83 -2.12
C TYR A 103 -6.99 -25.31 -2.29
N TRP A 104 -5.77 -25.73 -1.94
CA TRP A 104 -5.37 -27.13 -2.01
C TRP A 104 -5.50 -27.81 -0.65
N TRP A 105 -6.21 -28.92 -0.61
CA TRP A 105 -6.53 -29.69 0.59
C TRP A 105 -6.06 -31.14 0.49
N PRO A 106 -5.64 -31.78 1.59
CA PRO A 106 -5.39 -33.21 1.59
C PRO A 106 -6.69 -33.98 1.27
N ASP A 107 -6.58 -35.05 0.51
CA ASP A 107 -7.70 -35.95 0.23
C ASP A 107 -7.96 -36.86 1.44
N SER A 108 -9.18 -36.83 1.97
CA SER A 108 -9.59 -37.67 3.10
C SER A 108 -9.78 -39.13 2.72
N GLU A 109 -10.06 -39.43 1.45
CA GLU A 109 -10.25 -40.79 0.96
C GLU A 109 -8.92 -41.45 0.57
N ASN A 110 -7.94 -40.64 0.16
CA ASN A 110 -6.60 -41.09 -0.14
C ASN A 110 -5.55 -40.13 0.46
N PRO A 111 -5.17 -40.31 1.75
CA PRO A 111 -4.23 -39.42 2.43
C PRO A 111 -2.84 -39.35 1.77
N ASP A 112 -2.43 -40.40 1.06
CA ASP A 112 -1.16 -40.46 0.32
C ASP A 112 -1.31 -39.98 -1.15
N GLY A 113 -2.51 -39.49 -1.51
CA GLY A 113 -2.83 -38.99 -2.84
C GLY A 113 -2.47 -37.51 -3.03
N PRO A 114 -2.56 -37.01 -4.28
CA PRO A 114 -2.37 -35.58 -4.53
C PRO A 114 -3.44 -34.77 -3.80
N TYR A 115 -3.09 -33.53 -3.44
CA TYR A 115 -4.06 -32.60 -2.88
C TYR A 115 -5.21 -32.36 -3.87
N ILE A 116 -6.36 -31.91 -3.36
CA ILE A 116 -7.56 -31.60 -4.14
C ILE A 116 -7.88 -30.10 -4.07
N TRP A 117 -8.32 -29.54 -5.18
CA TRP A 117 -8.73 -28.13 -5.27
C TRP A 117 -10.13 -27.91 -4.70
N ARG A 118 -10.25 -26.99 -3.73
CA ARG A 118 -11.51 -26.54 -3.14
C ARG A 118 -11.61 -25.01 -3.21
N ASP A 119 -12.21 -24.52 -4.28
CA ASP A 119 -12.36 -23.09 -4.52
C ASP A 119 -13.16 -22.39 -3.40
N GLY A 120 -12.70 -21.20 -3.01
CA GLY A 120 -13.33 -20.39 -1.96
C GLY A 120 -13.14 -20.92 -0.53
N VAL A 121 -12.49 -22.08 -0.32
CA VAL A 121 -12.28 -22.66 1.00
C VAL A 121 -10.79 -22.71 1.32
N THR A 122 -10.34 -21.82 2.21
CA THR A 122 -8.92 -21.72 2.59
C THR A 122 -8.49 -22.87 3.51
N ASN A 123 -7.47 -23.63 3.10
CA ASN A 123 -6.83 -24.65 3.94
C ASN A 123 -6.13 -23.98 5.15
N PRO A 124 -6.51 -24.30 6.41
CA PRO A 124 -5.89 -23.72 7.59
C PRO A 124 -4.41 -24.11 7.75
N ASP A 125 -3.96 -25.22 7.17
CA ASP A 125 -2.56 -25.66 7.23
C ASP A 125 -1.63 -24.65 6.56
N ARG A 126 -2.16 -23.82 5.66
CA ARG A 126 -1.45 -22.65 5.12
C ARG A 126 -0.80 -21.79 6.20
N TYR A 127 -1.43 -21.61 7.34
CA TYR A 127 -0.90 -20.74 8.40
C TYR A 127 0.25 -21.37 9.21
N THR A 128 0.58 -22.64 8.96
CA THR A 128 1.79 -23.31 9.49
C THR A 128 3.06 -22.99 8.68
N SER A 129 2.90 -22.36 7.52
CA SER A 129 3.98 -21.96 6.62
C SER A 129 4.39 -20.49 6.81
N ASP A 130 5.32 -19.98 6.00
CA ASP A 130 5.89 -18.63 6.16
C ASP A 130 4.89 -17.49 5.93
N VAL A 131 3.73 -17.79 5.35
CA VAL A 131 2.80 -16.73 5.00
C VAL A 131 2.28 -15.96 6.21
N SER A 132 2.07 -16.61 7.35
CA SER A 132 1.66 -15.92 8.58
C SER A 132 2.72 -14.93 9.04
N ARG A 133 4.00 -15.28 8.91
CA ARG A 133 5.15 -14.41 9.26
C ARG A 133 5.21 -13.22 8.31
N LEU A 134 4.98 -13.48 7.03
CA LEU A 134 4.98 -12.47 5.98
C LEU A 134 3.82 -11.48 6.12
N GLU A 135 2.60 -11.97 6.33
CA GLU A 135 1.41 -11.17 6.65
C GLU A 135 1.67 -10.29 7.89
N THR A 136 2.20 -10.89 8.95
CA THR A 136 2.58 -10.18 10.19
C THR A 136 3.65 -9.12 9.96
N MET A 137 4.67 -9.39 9.13
CA MET A 137 5.68 -8.39 8.76
C MET A 137 5.05 -7.22 8.02
N CYS A 138 4.17 -7.52 7.08
CA CYS A 138 3.47 -6.54 6.26
C CYS A 138 2.58 -5.61 7.05
N ASP A 139 1.76 -6.19 7.91
CA ASP A 139 0.83 -5.44 8.73
C ASP A 139 1.57 -4.49 9.66
N ALA A 140 2.62 -4.99 10.30
CA ALA A 140 3.47 -4.15 11.14
C ALA A 140 4.15 -3.02 10.38
N VAL A 141 4.76 -3.28 9.21
CA VAL A 141 5.41 -2.23 8.41
C VAL A 141 4.38 -1.18 7.99
N ARG A 142 3.19 -1.59 7.55
CA ARG A 142 2.10 -0.68 7.17
C ARG A 142 1.72 0.22 8.34
N SER A 143 1.42 -0.34 9.50
CA SER A 143 1.01 0.44 10.68
C SER A 143 2.13 1.37 11.16
N LEU A 144 3.38 0.89 11.21
CA LEU A 144 4.53 1.70 11.61
C LEU A 144 4.78 2.89 10.65
N VAL A 145 4.72 2.67 9.34
CA VAL A 145 4.93 3.73 8.35
C VAL A 145 3.80 4.76 8.38
N LEU A 146 2.55 4.32 8.46
CA LEU A 146 1.40 5.23 8.58
C LEU A 146 1.44 6.04 9.88
N ALA A 147 1.74 5.39 11.02
CA ALA A 147 1.89 6.09 12.28
C ALA A 147 3.02 7.11 12.24
N TRP A 148 4.17 6.78 11.65
CA TRP A 148 5.25 7.75 11.45
C TRP A 148 4.81 8.93 10.58
N TYR A 149 4.14 8.66 9.46
CA TYR A 149 3.72 9.69 8.51
C TYR A 149 2.80 10.74 9.16
N PHE A 150 1.83 10.32 9.98
CA PHE A 150 0.86 11.22 10.60
C PHE A 150 1.31 11.81 11.94
N THR A 151 2.12 11.09 12.73
CA THR A 151 2.55 11.55 14.07
C THR A 151 3.95 12.17 14.09
N HIS A 152 4.73 11.98 13.02
CA HIS A 152 6.13 12.36 12.93
C HIS A 152 7.02 11.78 14.06
N ASN A 153 6.61 10.66 14.67
CA ASN A 153 7.39 9.99 15.70
C ASN A 153 8.39 8.99 15.10
N ASP A 154 9.67 9.35 15.13
CA ASP A 154 10.77 8.59 14.52
C ASP A 154 10.92 7.14 15.03
N ARG A 155 10.39 6.80 16.21
CA ARG A 155 10.47 5.42 16.72
C ARG A 155 9.84 4.42 15.76
N TYR A 156 8.75 4.82 15.10
CA TYR A 156 8.02 3.95 14.18
C TYR A 156 8.80 3.73 12.88
N ALA A 157 9.37 4.79 12.29
CA ALA A 157 10.22 4.67 11.10
C ALA A 157 11.47 3.81 11.37
N LYS A 158 12.13 3.99 12.52
CA LYS A 158 13.29 3.17 12.93
C LYS A 158 12.92 1.69 13.02
N ARG A 159 11.79 1.38 13.65
CA ARG A 159 11.30 -0.01 13.75
C ARG A 159 10.95 -0.59 12.39
N ALA A 160 10.25 0.16 11.54
CA ALA A 160 9.89 -0.28 10.19
C ALA A 160 11.16 -0.62 9.38
N ALA A 161 12.15 0.27 9.37
CA ALA A 161 13.42 0.04 8.67
C ALA A 161 14.17 -1.20 9.19
N THR A 162 14.18 -1.42 10.50
CA THR A 162 14.78 -2.61 11.10
C THR A 162 14.07 -3.88 10.63
N ARG A 163 12.72 -3.87 10.66
CA ARG A 163 11.89 -5.01 10.25
C ARG A 163 12.02 -5.31 8.75
N SER A 164 12.03 -4.29 7.89
CA SER A 164 12.24 -4.46 6.44
C SER A 164 13.64 -4.92 6.07
N THR A 165 14.66 -4.56 6.87
CA THR A 165 16.04 -5.02 6.63
C THR A 165 16.22 -6.46 7.06
N ALA A 166 15.62 -6.86 8.19
CA ALA A 166 15.56 -8.27 8.58
C ALA A 166 14.77 -9.11 7.57
N GLY A 167 13.70 -8.53 7.01
CA GLY A 167 12.89 -9.12 5.94
C GLY A 167 13.51 -9.03 4.53
N ARG A 168 14.74 -8.53 4.34
CA ARG A 168 15.42 -8.51 3.02
C ARG A 168 15.74 -9.92 2.49
N LEU A 169 15.44 -10.96 3.27
CA LEU A 169 15.42 -12.35 2.83
C LEU A 169 14.04 -12.82 2.34
N VAL A 170 13.00 -11.99 2.44
CA VAL A 170 11.65 -12.25 1.92
C VAL A 170 11.37 -11.28 0.79
N ASN A 171 11.65 -11.72 -0.42
CA ASN A 171 11.49 -10.94 -1.63
C ASN A 171 10.01 -10.58 -1.85
N LEU A 172 9.66 -9.31 -1.60
CA LEU A 172 8.50 -8.55 -2.12
C LEU A 172 7.05 -9.05 -1.90
N ALA A 173 6.79 -10.17 -1.25
CA ALA A 173 5.43 -10.63 -1.08
C ALA A 173 4.75 -9.92 0.10
N CYS A 174 4.16 -8.75 -0.12
CA CYS A 174 3.16 -8.25 0.81
C CYS A 174 1.78 -8.60 0.28
N PRO A 175 1.06 -9.58 0.86
CA PRO A 175 -0.23 -10.00 0.33
C PRO A 175 -1.31 -9.00 0.74
N THR A 176 -1.25 -7.81 0.15
CA THR A 176 -2.44 -6.99 -0.07
C THR A 176 -2.52 -6.68 -1.55
N TYR A 177 -3.28 -7.53 -2.24
CA TYR A 177 -3.83 -7.37 -3.58
C TYR A 177 -2.85 -7.27 -4.78
N LEU A 178 -3.09 -8.20 -5.73
CA LEU A 178 -2.71 -8.26 -7.14
C LEU A 178 -1.42 -9.01 -7.53
N GLY A 179 -1.63 -10.09 -8.29
CA GLY A 179 -1.33 -10.03 -9.72
C GLY A 179 0.12 -10.27 -10.12
N ARG A 180 0.38 -11.54 -10.49
CA ARG A 180 1.49 -12.00 -11.35
C ARG A 180 2.89 -11.60 -10.88
N VAL A 181 3.31 -12.21 -9.79
CA VAL A 181 4.72 -12.59 -9.60
C VAL A 181 4.86 -13.99 -10.19
N HIS A 182 5.91 -14.26 -10.97
CA HIS A 182 6.21 -15.60 -11.45
C HIS A 182 6.56 -16.44 -10.22
N PHE A 183 5.57 -17.16 -9.70
CA PHE A 183 5.77 -18.23 -8.75
C PHE A 183 6.34 -19.41 -9.53
N GLU A 184 7.50 -19.90 -9.14
CA GLU A 184 7.86 -21.28 -9.43
C GLU A 184 6.97 -22.13 -8.53
N GLU A 185 5.74 -22.32 -8.98
CA GLU A 185 4.81 -23.29 -8.43
C GLU A 185 5.46 -24.65 -8.65
N SER A 186 6.15 -25.16 -7.62
CA SER A 186 6.64 -26.53 -7.65
C SER A 186 5.41 -27.41 -7.79
N THR A 187 5.17 -27.91 -9.00
CA THR A 187 4.13 -28.90 -9.31
C THR A 187 4.41 -30.26 -8.67
N ASP A 188 5.41 -30.35 -7.79
CA ASP A 188 5.76 -31.52 -7.00
C ASP A 188 4.78 -31.68 -5.81
N TYR A 189 3.48 -31.57 -6.10
CA TYR A 189 2.39 -31.95 -5.20
C TYR A 189 2.26 -33.50 -5.10
N GLU A 190 3.16 -34.26 -5.73
CA GLU A 190 3.21 -35.73 -5.68
C GLU A 190 4.09 -36.28 -4.53
N ARG A 191 4.80 -35.42 -3.78
CA ARG A 191 5.65 -35.83 -2.64
C ARG A 191 5.63 -34.85 -1.45
N LEU A 192 4.43 -34.46 -1.02
CA LEU A 192 4.20 -34.02 0.35
C LEU A 192 3.30 -35.05 1.04
#